data_AF-A0A4Y9SDH5-F1
#
_entry.id   AF-A0A4Y9SDH5-F1
#
_cell.length_a   1.000
_cell.length_b   1.000
_cell.length_c   1.000
_cell.angle_alpha   90.00
_cell.angle_beta   90.00
_cell.angle_gamma   90.00
#
_symmetry.space_group_name_H-M   'P 1'
#
loop_
_entity.id
_entity.type
_entity.pdbx_description
1 polymer ?
#
loop_
_entity_poly.entity_id
_entity_poly.type
_entity_poly.pdbx_seq_one_letter_code
_entity_poly.pdbx_strand_id
1 'polypeptide(L)'
;MARFKTKMRHLAPAWADKLWDAAQSRNRGAGAEWLLPLAALAVTGVRPASLERGITFDLVHDRSGAEYIRARSFGAKILKDFDGTTIRGQDEVQVCWRICPPADTPHRPQELSAILHALQRNEQKRITVTYDAEGISTRIRELSKEIWPRKQYQVSAICYRELLSRCCKDAGMSASDIAKVMGHLSTESQGRYSSGTRRSSLPPGQRARLFSHIAASNAVRTHRSPMQRFKNAAANIKRKKLALSTPC
;
A
#
# COMPACT_ATOMS: atom_id res chain seq x y z
N MET A 1 -11.78 -1.76 26.50
CA MET A 1 -11.75 -1.45 25.04
C MET A 1 -10.43 -0.77 24.67
N ALA A 2 -9.45 -1.55 24.17
CA ALA A 2 -8.16 -0.99 23.77
C ALA A 2 -8.30 -0.17 22.47
N ARG A 3 -8.09 1.14 22.56
CA ARG A 3 -7.93 2.05 21.41
C ARG A 3 -6.81 1.51 20.52
N PHE A 4 -7.14 1.11 19.28
CA PHE A 4 -6.18 0.86 18.19
C PHE A 4 -5.43 2.16 17.84
N LYS A 5 -4.54 2.58 18.73
CA LYS A 5 -3.46 3.51 18.44
C LYS A 5 -2.44 2.70 17.60
N THR A 6 -2.10 3.21 16.42
CA THR A 6 -1.30 2.55 15.37
C THR A 6 -0.12 1.76 15.94
N LYS A 7 -0.09 0.44 15.70
CA LYS A 7 0.99 -0.47 16.14
C LYS A 7 2.38 0.05 15.74
N MET A 8 2.46 0.83 14.65
CA MET A 8 3.67 1.50 14.14
C MET A 8 4.53 2.19 15.20
N ARG A 9 3.94 2.86 16.19
CA ARG A 9 4.74 3.58 17.20
C ARG A 9 5.48 2.67 18.19
N HIS A 10 5.07 1.40 18.25
CA HIS A 10 5.67 0.40 19.14
C HIS A 10 6.70 -0.48 18.41
N LEU A 11 6.81 -0.34 17.09
CA LEU A 11 7.84 -1.01 16.30
C LEU A 11 9.21 -0.41 16.59
N ALA A 12 10.26 -1.17 16.25
CA ALA A 12 11.62 -0.67 16.33
C ALA A 12 11.83 0.54 15.39
N PRO A 13 12.69 1.51 15.76
CA PRO A 13 13.14 2.54 14.83
C PRO A 13 13.79 1.90 13.59
N ALA A 14 13.57 2.49 12.41
CA ALA A 14 14.09 2.00 11.14
C ALA A 14 13.79 0.51 10.88
N TRP A 15 12.62 0.02 11.36
CA TRP A 15 12.27 -1.39 11.23
C TRP A 15 12.23 -1.86 9.77
N ALA A 16 11.81 -1.00 8.84
CA ALA A 16 11.70 -1.35 7.43
C ALA A 16 13.08 -1.60 6.82
N ASP A 17 14.05 -0.70 7.10
CA ASP A 17 15.44 -0.84 6.62
C ASP A 17 16.10 -2.08 7.20
N LYS A 18 15.99 -2.28 8.51
CA LYS A 18 16.57 -3.45 9.18
C LYS A 18 15.98 -4.77 8.68
N LEU A 19 14.68 -4.80 8.37
CA LEU A 19 14.04 -5.99 7.82
C LEU A 19 14.48 -6.22 6.38
N TRP A 20 14.60 -5.17 5.57
CA TRP A 20 15.11 -5.25 4.21
C TRP A 20 16.55 -5.76 4.17
N ASP A 21 17.46 -5.19 4.96
CA ASP A 21 18.86 -5.63 5.06
C ASP A 21 18.97 -7.10 5.47
N ALA A 22 18.18 -7.51 6.46
CA ALA A 22 18.14 -8.87 6.95
C ALA A 22 17.51 -9.86 5.95
N ALA A 23 16.57 -9.41 5.12
CA ALA A 23 16.01 -10.21 4.03
C ALA A 23 17.03 -10.36 2.88
N GLN A 24 17.75 -9.28 2.54
CA GLN A 24 18.80 -9.31 1.52
C GLN A 24 19.97 -10.21 1.93
N SER A 25 20.41 -10.17 3.20
CA SER A 25 21.52 -11.00 3.68
C SER A 25 21.19 -12.49 3.62
N ARG A 26 19.94 -12.87 3.89
CA ARG A 26 19.44 -14.25 3.77
C ARG A 26 19.25 -14.71 2.33
N ASN A 27 19.20 -13.80 1.36
CA ASN A 27 19.06 -14.12 -0.06
C ASN A 27 20.40 -14.39 -0.76
N ARG A 28 21.53 -14.41 -0.03
CA ARG A 28 22.85 -14.77 -0.57
C ARG A 28 23.03 -16.29 -0.57
N GLY A 29 22.32 -16.94 -1.48
CA GLY A 29 22.20 -18.40 -1.62
C GLY A 29 20.83 -18.70 -2.22
N ALA A 30 20.74 -19.63 -3.17
CA ALA A 30 19.55 -19.85 -4.01
C ALA A 30 18.22 -19.83 -3.22
N GLY A 31 17.39 -18.79 -3.42
CA GLY A 31 15.94 -18.92 -3.21
C GLY A 31 15.26 -18.18 -2.05
N ALA A 32 15.49 -16.88 -1.82
CA ALA A 32 14.44 -16.09 -1.16
C ALA A 32 13.44 -15.60 -2.23
N GLU A 33 12.55 -16.50 -2.68
CA GLU A 33 11.44 -16.19 -3.60
C GLU A 33 10.57 -15.00 -3.14
N TRP A 34 10.68 -14.64 -1.86
CA TRP A 34 9.91 -13.59 -1.20
C TRP A 34 10.60 -12.22 -1.13
N LEU A 35 11.86 -12.05 -1.56
CA LEU A 35 12.53 -10.74 -1.53
C LEU A 35 11.90 -9.74 -2.51
N LEU A 36 11.67 -10.16 -3.76
CA LEU A 36 11.01 -9.33 -4.76
C LEU A 36 9.53 -9.04 -4.39
N PRO A 37 8.75 -10.01 -3.88
CA PRO A 37 7.46 -9.74 -3.24
C PRO A 37 7.50 -8.77 -2.06
N LEU A 38 8.50 -8.87 -1.18
CA LEU A 38 8.70 -7.91 -0.08
C LEU A 38 8.95 -6.51 -0.63
N ALA A 39 9.83 -6.37 -1.63
CA ALA A 39 10.09 -5.09 -2.30
C ALA A 39 8.81 -4.50 -2.89
N ALA A 40 8.05 -5.31 -3.64
CA ALA A 40 6.79 -4.92 -4.25
C ALA A 40 5.77 -4.44 -3.20
N LEU A 41 5.64 -5.16 -2.08
CA LEU A 41 4.79 -4.78 -0.96
C LEU A 41 5.26 -3.47 -0.29
N ALA A 42 6.57 -3.31 -0.11
CA ALA A 42 7.17 -2.15 0.54
C ALA A 42 6.97 -0.85 -0.26
N VAL A 43 7.17 -0.91 -1.58
CA VAL A 43 7.05 0.27 -2.48
C VAL A 43 5.59 0.63 -2.79
N THR A 44 4.70 -0.36 -2.90
CA THR A 44 3.29 -0.09 -3.26
C THR A 44 2.36 0.06 -2.06
N GLY A 45 2.73 -0.49 -0.89
CA GLY A 45 1.86 -0.53 0.29
C GLY A 45 0.54 -1.27 0.07
N VAL A 46 0.47 -2.18 -0.90
CA VAL A 46 -0.72 -3.00 -1.13
C VAL A 46 -0.97 -3.96 0.05
N ARG A 47 -2.16 -4.55 0.10
CA ARG A 47 -2.45 -5.59 1.09
C ARG A 47 -1.84 -6.92 0.63
N PRO A 48 -1.51 -7.86 1.54
CA PRO A 48 -1.05 -9.20 1.15
C PRO A 48 -1.98 -9.89 0.13
N ALA A 49 -3.29 -9.85 0.33
CA ALA A 49 -4.26 -10.40 -0.63
C ALA A 49 -4.25 -9.69 -2.02
N SER A 50 -3.75 -8.46 -2.11
CA SER A 50 -3.53 -7.81 -3.42
C SER A 50 -2.25 -8.32 -4.08
N LEU A 51 -1.20 -8.59 -3.29
CA LEU A 51 0.05 -9.19 -3.78
C LEU A 51 -0.17 -10.62 -4.28
N GLU A 52 -0.99 -11.40 -3.58
CA GLU A 52 -1.37 -12.75 -4.01
C GLU A 52 -2.06 -12.77 -5.36
N ARG A 53 -2.93 -11.78 -5.62
CA ARG A 53 -3.55 -11.57 -6.94
C ARG A 53 -2.58 -11.05 -8.02
N GLY A 54 -1.41 -10.59 -7.62
CA GLY A 54 -0.37 -10.07 -8.50
C GLY A 54 -0.32 -8.55 -8.59
N ILE A 55 0.92 -8.05 -8.67
CA ILE A 55 1.24 -6.66 -8.98
C ILE A 55 2.08 -6.66 -10.25
N THR A 56 1.59 -6.01 -11.30
CA THR A 56 2.35 -5.87 -12.54
C THR A 56 3.17 -4.60 -12.46
N PHE A 57 4.48 -4.74 -12.68
CA PHE A 57 5.39 -3.63 -12.89
C PHE A 57 5.81 -3.59 -14.36
N ASP A 58 5.90 -2.41 -14.94
CA ASP A 58 6.43 -2.21 -16.29
C ASP A 58 7.21 -0.90 -16.40
N LEU A 59 8.26 -0.89 -17.24
CA LEU A 59 8.92 0.34 -17.66
C LEU A 59 8.14 0.96 -18.81
N VAL A 60 7.79 2.23 -18.67
CA VAL A 60 7.03 2.98 -19.67
C VAL A 60 7.67 4.33 -19.94
N HIS A 61 7.45 4.82 -21.15
CA HIS A 61 7.89 6.15 -21.57
C HIS A 61 6.66 7.03 -21.82
N ASP A 62 6.73 8.29 -21.42
CA ASP A 62 5.74 9.27 -21.84
C ASP A 62 6.07 9.83 -23.24
N ARG A 63 5.23 10.74 -23.73
CA ARG A 63 5.41 11.38 -25.05
C ARG A 63 6.68 12.23 -25.14
N SER A 64 7.23 12.66 -24.00
CA SER A 64 8.48 13.42 -23.93
C SER A 64 9.72 12.52 -23.86
N GLY A 65 9.54 11.20 -23.81
CA GLY A 65 10.61 10.23 -23.62
C GLY A 65 11.02 10.08 -22.15
N ALA A 66 10.30 10.66 -21.19
CA ALA A 66 10.60 10.45 -19.78
C ALA A 66 10.21 9.02 -19.37
N GLU A 67 11.10 8.36 -18.63
CA GLU A 67 10.95 6.96 -18.22
C GLU A 67 10.34 6.84 -16.83
N TYR A 68 9.43 5.87 -16.68
CA TYR A 68 8.71 5.59 -15.46
C TYR A 68 8.67 4.10 -15.15
N ILE A 69 8.77 3.76 -13.87
CA ILE A 69 8.27 2.47 -13.37
C ILE A 69 6.78 2.66 -13.09
N ARG A 70 5.92 1.87 -13.71
CA ARG A 70 4.49 1.81 -13.43
C ARG A 70 4.16 0.53 -12.67
N ALA A 71 3.48 0.64 -11.54
CA ALA A 71 2.87 -0.50 -10.83
C ALA A 71 1.35 -0.47 -10.98
N ARG A 72 0.75 -1.62 -11.30
CA ARG A 72 -0.69 -1.86 -11.32
C ARG A 72 -1.02 -3.01 -10.40
N SER A 73 -2.04 -2.83 -9.57
CA SER A 73 -2.44 -3.81 -8.57
C SER A 73 -3.94 -3.86 -8.39
N PHE A 74 -4.46 -5.04 -8.06
CA PHE A 74 -5.87 -5.21 -7.75
C PHE A 74 -6.21 -4.87 -6.30
N GLY A 75 -7.43 -4.37 -6.05
CA GLY A 75 -7.92 -4.16 -4.70
C GLY A 75 -8.26 -5.44 -3.94
N ALA A 76 -8.01 -5.46 -2.63
CA ALA A 76 -8.32 -6.63 -1.78
C ALA A 76 -9.61 -6.50 -0.95
N LYS A 77 -10.21 -5.31 -0.83
CA LYS A 77 -11.44 -5.08 -0.03
C LYS A 77 -12.50 -4.38 -0.86
N ILE A 78 -12.80 -5.00 -2.00
CA ILE A 78 -13.78 -4.52 -2.96
C ILE A 78 -15.15 -5.03 -2.52
N LEU A 79 -16.13 -4.15 -2.51
CA LEU A 79 -17.54 -4.52 -2.34
C LEU A 79 -18.33 -3.81 -3.43
N LYS A 80 -19.16 -4.58 -4.14
CA LYS A 80 -20.05 -4.10 -5.19
C LYS A 80 -21.50 -4.24 -4.71
N ASP A 81 -22.37 -3.35 -5.18
CA ASP A 81 -23.81 -3.48 -5.01
C ASP A 81 -24.37 -4.46 -6.06
N PHE A 82 -25.67 -4.76 -5.98
CA PHE A 82 -26.32 -5.72 -6.89
C PHE A 82 -26.26 -5.30 -8.37
N ASP A 83 -26.21 -4.00 -8.64
CA ASP A 83 -26.07 -3.42 -9.98
C ASP A 83 -24.60 -3.43 -10.49
N GLY A 84 -23.67 -3.98 -9.71
CA GLY A 84 -22.24 -3.99 -10.02
C GLY A 84 -21.50 -2.70 -9.62
N THR A 85 -22.19 -1.68 -9.09
CA THR A 85 -21.57 -0.43 -8.66
C THR A 85 -20.62 -0.66 -7.48
N THR A 86 -19.38 -0.20 -7.58
CA THR A 86 -18.42 -0.30 -6.48
C THR A 86 -18.82 0.61 -5.32
N ILE A 87 -19.04 0.01 -4.14
CA ILE A 87 -19.43 0.70 -2.90
C ILE A 87 -18.28 0.76 -1.88
N ARG A 88 -17.25 -0.07 -2.04
CA ARG A 88 -16.02 -0.03 -1.22
C ARG A 88 -14.82 -0.49 -2.03
N GLY A 89 -13.67 0.12 -1.74
CA GLY A 89 -12.40 -0.26 -2.36
C GLY A 89 -12.24 0.30 -3.76
N GLN A 90 -11.11 0.02 -4.38
CA GLN A 90 -10.84 0.27 -5.79
C GLN A 90 -10.57 -1.07 -6.46
N ASP A 91 -11.10 -1.31 -7.65
CA ASP A 91 -10.86 -2.55 -8.39
C ASP A 91 -9.38 -2.70 -8.77
N GLU A 92 -8.81 -1.60 -9.27
CA GLU A 92 -7.41 -1.45 -9.65
C GLU A 92 -6.84 -0.12 -9.13
N VAL A 93 -5.56 -0.13 -8.76
CA VAL A 93 -4.77 1.03 -8.40
C VAL A 93 -3.49 1.03 -9.22
N GLN A 94 -3.15 2.20 -9.75
CA GLN A 94 -1.90 2.45 -10.47
C GLN A 94 -1.11 3.56 -9.77
N VAL A 95 0.19 3.33 -9.64
CA VAL A 95 1.16 4.34 -9.21
C VAL A 95 2.38 4.32 -10.14
N CYS A 96 2.96 5.48 -10.41
CA CYS A 96 4.13 5.60 -11.27
C CYS A 96 5.23 6.43 -10.60
N TRP A 97 6.47 5.95 -10.74
CA TRP A 97 7.69 6.65 -10.34
C TRP A 97 8.46 7.05 -11.58
N ARG A 98 8.71 8.34 -11.77
CA ARG A 98 9.66 8.83 -12.78
C ARG A 98 11.07 8.50 -12.33
N ILE A 99 11.86 7.85 -13.18
CA ILE A 99 13.22 7.42 -12.84
C ILE A 99 14.30 8.27 -13.53
N CYS A 100 13.95 9.07 -14.53
CA CYS A 100 14.85 10.05 -15.14
C CYS A 100 14.70 11.46 -14.55
N PRO A 101 15.76 12.28 -14.51
CA PRO A 101 15.70 13.64 -13.98
C PRO A 101 14.59 14.53 -14.59
N PRO A 102 13.91 15.37 -13.77
CA PRO A 102 13.89 15.29 -12.32
C PRO A 102 13.14 14.02 -11.87
N ALA A 103 13.84 13.11 -11.19
CA ALA A 103 13.31 11.82 -10.78
C ALA A 103 12.45 11.95 -9.51
N ASP A 104 11.55 11.00 -9.31
CA ASP A 104 10.81 10.88 -8.06
C ASP A 104 11.71 10.43 -6.91
N THR A 105 11.31 10.77 -5.69
CA THR A 105 11.98 10.33 -4.47
C THR A 105 11.04 9.34 -3.76
N PRO A 106 11.07 8.05 -4.12
CA PRO A 106 10.22 7.04 -3.49
C PRO A 106 10.54 6.93 -1.99
N HIS A 107 9.57 6.54 -1.17
CA HIS A 107 9.79 6.35 0.28
C HIS A 107 10.67 5.12 0.59
N ARG A 108 10.80 4.19 -0.36
CA ARG A 108 11.60 2.95 -0.28
C ARG A 108 12.49 2.82 -1.52
N PRO A 109 13.58 3.60 -1.64
CA PRO A 109 14.40 3.64 -2.85
C PRO A 109 15.14 2.33 -3.13
N GLN A 110 15.65 1.65 -2.11
CA GLN A 110 16.38 0.38 -2.30
C GLN A 110 15.47 -0.73 -2.83
N GLU A 111 14.25 -0.83 -2.29
CA GLU A 111 13.24 -1.77 -2.76
C GLU A 111 12.76 -1.44 -4.18
N LEU A 112 12.61 -0.16 -4.51
CA LEU A 112 12.27 0.23 -5.88
C LEU A 112 13.41 -0.10 -6.85
N SER A 113 14.67 0.07 -6.44
CA SER A 113 15.83 -0.35 -7.25
C SER A 113 15.86 -1.87 -7.47
N ALA A 114 15.46 -2.68 -6.49
CA ALA A 114 15.33 -4.13 -6.69
C ALA A 114 14.28 -4.48 -7.76
N ILE A 115 13.15 -3.76 -7.77
CA ILE A 115 12.13 -3.88 -8.83
C ILE A 115 12.68 -3.44 -10.18
N LEU A 116 13.40 -2.31 -10.24
CA LEU A 116 14.02 -1.81 -11.47
C LEU A 116 15.02 -2.81 -12.06
N HIS A 117 15.90 -3.39 -11.22
CA HIS A 117 16.85 -4.40 -11.67
C HIS A 117 16.14 -5.65 -12.21
N ALA A 118 15.04 -6.08 -11.57
CA ALA A 118 14.23 -7.19 -12.06
C ALA A 118 13.58 -6.87 -13.42
N LEU A 119 13.07 -5.65 -13.59
CA LEU A 119 12.52 -5.17 -14.87
C LEU A 119 13.58 -5.11 -15.96
N GLN A 120 14.78 -4.60 -15.66
CA GLN A 120 15.87 -4.45 -16.63
C GLN A 120 16.39 -5.80 -17.14
N ARG A 121 16.40 -6.83 -16.29
CA ARG A 121 16.77 -8.21 -16.66
C ARG A 121 15.69 -8.95 -17.45
N ASN A 122 14.45 -8.46 -17.43
CA ASN A 122 13.37 -9.04 -18.20
C ASN A 122 13.31 -8.38 -19.60
N GLU A 123 13.30 -9.18 -20.66
CA GLU A 123 13.29 -8.67 -22.04
C GLU A 123 12.06 -7.83 -22.36
N GLN A 124 10.89 -8.21 -21.82
CA GLN A 124 9.63 -7.49 -22.01
C GLN A 124 9.54 -6.21 -21.18
N LYS A 125 10.55 -5.92 -20.34
CA LYS A 125 10.55 -4.80 -19.37
C LYS A 125 9.28 -4.74 -18.53
N ARG A 126 8.72 -5.92 -18.25
CA ARG A 126 7.48 -6.13 -17.51
C ARG A 126 7.61 -7.38 -16.66
N ILE A 127 7.21 -7.28 -15.40
CA ILE A 127 7.15 -8.42 -14.47
C ILE A 127 5.82 -8.40 -13.73
N THR A 128 5.30 -9.57 -13.40
CA THR A 128 4.19 -9.71 -12.46
C THR A 128 4.72 -10.37 -11.21
N VAL A 129 4.63 -9.68 -10.08
CA VAL A 129 5.08 -10.17 -8.78
C VAL A 129 3.88 -10.69 -8.00
N THR A 130 3.89 -11.98 -7.68
CA THR A 130 2.88 -12.67 -6.86
C THR A 130 3.54 -13.34 -5.68
N TYR A 131 2.80 -13.49 -4.58
CA TYR A 131 3.19 -14.32 -3.44
C TYR A 131 1.99 -14.61 -2.55
N ASP A 132 1.95 -15.79 -1.94
CA ASP A 132 0.89 -16.19 -1.00
C ASP A 132 0.74 -15.18 0.16
N ALA A 133 -0.50 -14.76 0.43
CA ALA A 133 -0.78 -13.68 1.38
C ALA A 133 -0.41 -14.06 2.83
N GLU A 134 -0.60 -15.32 3.19
CA GLU A 134 -0.23 -15.85 4.51
C GLU A 134 1.29 -16.05 4.57
N GLY A 135 1.88 -16.63 3.54
CA GLY A 135 3.30 -16.87 3.37
C GLY A 135 4.13 -15.60 3.57
N ILE A 136 3.82 -14.51 2.85
CA ILE A 136 4.59 -13.25 3.00
C ILE A 136 4.44 -12.68 4.40
N SER A 137 3.25 -12.80 4.99
CA SER A 137 2.96 -12.30 6.33
C SER A 137 3.73 -13.09 7.40
N THR A 138 3.83 -14.41 7.21
CA THR A 138 4.61 -15.32 8.05
C THR A 138 6.10 -15.02 7.95
N ARG A 139 6.66 -14.92 6.74
CA ARG A 139 8.08 -14.59 6.55
C ARG A 139 8.49 -13.26 7.18
N ILE A 140 7.68 -12.21 6.99
CA ILE A 140 7.91 -10.90 7.63
C ILE A 140 7.89 -11.02 9.15
N ARG A 141 6.95 -11.80 9.71
CA ARG A 141 6.81 -11.98 11.16
C ARG A 141 7.94 -12.80 11.77
N GLU A 142 8.34 -13.89 11.11
CA GLU A 142 9.49 -14.73 11.49
C GLU A 142 10.74 -13.87 11.55
N LEU A 143 11.06 -13.17 10.46
CA LEU A 143 12.22 -12.29 10.39
C LEU A 143 12.16 -11.18 11.44
N SER A 144 10.99 -10.60 11.69
CA SER A 144 10.81 -9.60 12.75
C SER A 144 11.13 -10.16 14.14
N LYS A 145 10.67 -11.38 14.46
CA LYS A 145 10.95 -12.03 15.76
C LYS A 145 12.43 -12.34 15.92
N GLU A 146 13.10 -12.70 14.84
CA GLU A 146 14.55 -12.97 14.85
C GLU A 146 15.33 -11.68 15.12
N ILE A 147 15.00 -10.57 14.45
CA ILE A 147 15.69 -9.29 14.63
C ILE A 147 15.35 -8.66 16.00
N TRP A 148 14.10 -8.80 16.45
CA TRP A 148 13.61 -8.19 17.69
C TRP A 148 12.85 -9.18 18.58
N PRO A 149 13.53 -10.18 19.18
CA PRO A 149 12.87 -11.24 19.95
C PRO A 149 12.16 -10.72 21.20
N ARG A 150 12.67 -9.63 21.79
CA ARG A 150 12.14 -9.03 23.02
C ARG A 150 11.02 -8.01 22.79
N LYS A 151 10.68 -7.67 21.53
CA LYS A 151 9.60 -6.70 21.24
C LYS A 151 8.24 -7.39 21.32
N GLN A 152 7.34 -6.80 22.11
CA GLN A 152 5.94 -7.25 22.18
C GLN A 152 5.23 -7.13 20.82
N TYR A 153 5.53 -6.07 20.07
CA TYR A 153 4.92 -5.80 18.77
C TYR A 153 5.91 -6.15 17.67
N GLN A 154 5.53 -7.16 16.88
CA GLN A 154 6.28 -7.60 15.72
C GLN A 154 5.78 -6.90 14.45
N VAL A 155 6.68 -6.72 13.49
CA VAL A 155 6.34 -6.21 12.16
C VAL A 155 5.41 -7.21 11.47
N SER A 156 4.46 -6.68 10.72
CA SER A 156 3.58 -7.43 9.84
C SER A 156 3.53 -6.78 8.47
N ALA A 157 3.05 -7.48 7.45
CA ALA A 157 2.92 -6.93 6.11
C ALA A 157 2.09 -5.62 6.06
N ILE A 158 1.07 -5.49 6.92
CA ILE A 158 0.26 -4.26 7.02
C ILE A 158 1.07 -3.04 7.47
N CYS A 159 2.19 -3.23 8.17
CA CYS A 159 3.04 -2.13 8.62
C CYS A 159 3.63 -1.33 7.44
N TYR A 160 3.97 -1.96 6.32
CA TYR A 160 4.46 -1.27 5.12
C TYR A 160 3.41 -0.35 4.50
N ARG A 161 2.16 -0.79 4.50
CA ARG A 161 1.03 0.02 4.07
C ARG A 161 0.81 1.25 4.96
N GLU A 162 0.91 1.06 6.28
CA GLU A 162 0.82 2.17 7.24
C GLU A 162 2.01 3.13 7.11
N LEU A 163 3.21 2.61 6.82
CA LEU A 163 4.40 3.40 6.50
C LEU A 163 4.19 4.27 5.25
N LEU A 164 3.77 3.67 4.13
CA LEU A 164 3.49 4.43 2.90
C LEU A 164 2.43 5.52 3.13
N SER A 165 1.32 5.19 3.82
CA SER A 165 0.28 6.16 4.17
C SER A 165 0.84 7.35 4.98
N ARG A 166 1.79 7.09 5.88
CA ARG A 166 2.48 8.14 6.63
C ARG A 166 3.39 8.98 5.73
N CYS A 167 4.22 8.35 4.90
CA CYS A 167 5.09 9.03 3.96
C CYS A 167 4.31 9.93 3.00
N CYS A 168 3.17 9.49 2.47
CA CYS A 168 2.33 10.32 1.61
C CYS A 168 1.81 11.58 2.32
N LYS A 169 1.47 11.48 3.61
CA LYS A 169 1.06 12.63 4.42
C LYS A 169 2.21 13.60 4.67
N ASP A 170 3.39 13.07 4.98
CA ASP A 170 4.59 13.87 5.24
C ASP A 170 5.07 14.58 3.95
N ALA A 171 4.89 13.94 2.80
CA ALA A 171 5.06 14.52 1.45
C ALA A 171 3.96 15.54 1.08
N GLY A 172 2.94 15.73 1.92
CA GLY A 172 1.87 16.71 1.70
C GLY A 172 0.92 16.36 0.56
N MET A 173 0.79 15.08 0.21
CA MET A 173 -0.15 14.62 -0.82
C MET A 173 -1.61 14.90 -0.44
N SER A 174 -2.46 15.08 -1.45
CA SER A 174 -3.89 15.30 -1.25
C SER A 174 -4.56 14.06 -0.62
N ALA A 175 -5.62 14.27 0.17
CA ALA A 175 -6.38 13.16 0.74
C ALA A 175 -6.95 12.23 -0.35
N SER A 176 -7.32 12.78 -1.50
CA SER A 176 -7.79 12.04 -2.68
C SER A 176 -6.71 11.12 -3.22
N ASP A 177 -5.49 11.62 -3.43
CA ASP A 177 -4.41 10.79 -3.97
C ASP A 177 -3.93 9.74 -2.96
N ILE A 178 -3.86 10.09 -1.67
CA ILE A 178 -3.61 9.10 -0.62
C ILE A 178 -4.70 8.01 -0.65
N ALA A 179 -5.97 8.36 -0.93
CA ALA A 179 -7.05 7.37 -1.00
C ALA A 179 -6.87 6.44 -2.21
N LYS A 180 -6.47 6.98 -3.37
CA LYS A 180 -6.14 6.18 -4.57
C LYS A 180 -4.99 5.22 -4.28
N VAL A 181 -3.85 5.69 -3.76
CA VAL A 181 -2.70 4.84 -3.40
C VAL A 181 -3.12 3.75 -2.40
N MET A 182 -4.02 4.10 -1.48
CA MET A 182 -4.58 3.15 -0.52
C MET A 182 -5.73 2.29 -1.10
N GLY A 183 -6.11 2.39 -2.37
CA GLY A 183 -7.23 1.63 -2.93
C GLY A 183 -8.53 1.85 -2.15
N HIS A 184 -8.77 3.07 -1.69
CA HIS A 184 -9.98 3.49 -1.00
C HIS A 184 -10.90 4.26 -1.97
N LEU A 185 -12.19 3.95 -1.93
CA LEU A 185 -13.22 4.66 -2.70
C LEU A 185 -13.56 6.04 -2.12
N SER A 186 -13.20 6.30 -0.88
CA SER A 186 -13.47 7.56 -0.19
C SER A 186 -12.34 7.97 0.75
N THR A 187 -12.23 9.28 0.96
CA THR A 187 -11.30 9.86 1.95
C THR A 187 -11.76 9.63 3.40
N GLU A 188 -13.02 9.23 3.63
CA GLU A 188 -13.59 9.05 4.97
C GLU A 188 -12.81 8.03 5.83
N SER A 189 -12.31 6.98 5.19
CA SER A 189 -11.53 5.94 5.85
C SER A 189 -10.18 6.45 6.38
N GLN A 190 -9.68 7.58 5.85
CA GLN A 190 -8.48 8.24 6.36
C GLN A 190 -8.73 9.01 7.66
N GLY A 191 -9.97 9.45 7.91
CA GLY A 191 -10.36 10.16 9.13
C GLY A 191 -10.19 9.33 10.40
N ARG A 192 -10.12 7.99 10.30
CA ARG A 192 -9.77 7.10 11.43
C ARG A 192 -8.27 7.06 11.72
N TYR A 193 -7.43 7.39 10.74
CA TYR A 193 -5.98 7.49 10.86
C TYR A 193 -5.50 8.91 11.18
N SER A 194 -6.41 9.89 11.28
CA SER A 194 -6.10 11.29 11.60
C SER A 194 -6.31 11.56 13.08
N SER A 195 -5.37 11.14 13.92
CA SER A 195 -5.15 11.81 15.21
C SER A 195 -4.05 12.85 14.98
N GLY A 196 -4.44 14.10 14.78
CA GLY A 196 -3.53 15.24 14.68
C GLY A 196 -3.24 15.67 13.24
N THR A 197 -3.88 16.76 12.81
CA THR A 197 -3.54 17.51 11.60
C THR A 197 -2.17 18.17 11.76
N ARG A 198 -1.08 17.41 11.64
CA ARG A 198 0.22 18.00 11.34
C ARG A 198 0.30 18.12 9.82
N ARG A 199 0.01 19.31 9.30
CA ARG A 199 0.46 19.67 7.95
C ARG A 199 1.98 19.53 7.94
N SER A 200 2.54 18.97 6.88
CA SER A 200 3.99 18.95 6.66
C SER A 200 4.55 20.36 6.87
N SER A 201 5.54 20.52 7.75
CA SER A 201 6.21 21.80 8.02
C SER A 201 7.14 22.22 6.88
N LEU A 202 7.34 21.35 5.88
CA LEU A 202 8.21 21.63 4.73
C LEU A 202 7.47 22.49 3.69
N PRO A 203 8.15 23.53 3.13
CA PRO A 203 7.66 24.29 2.00
C PRO A 203 7.31 23.40 0.80
N PRO A 204 6.33 23.75 -0.04
CA PRO A 204 5.93 22.94 -1.21
C PRO A 204 7.10 22.52 -2.12
N GLY A 205 8.09 23.39 -2.33
CA GLY A 205 9.28 23.10 -3.15
C GLY A 205 10.33 22.16 -2.51
N GLN A 206 10.17 21.82 -1.23
CA GLN A 206 11.06 20.91 -0.50
C GLN A 206 10.39 19.57 -0.16
N ARG A 207 9.15 19.34 -0.62
CA ARG A 207 8.45 18.08 -0.37
C ARG A 207 8.90 17.01 -1.36
N ALA A 208 9.20 15.83 -0.83
CA ALA A 208 9.54 14.68 -1.66
C ALA A 208 8.38 14.34 -2.62
N ARG A 209 8.66 14.27 -3.92
CA ARG A 209 7.69 13.80 -4.91
C ARG A 209 7.71 12.27 -4.92
N LEU A 210 6.81 11.63 -4.17
CA LEU A 210 6.79 10.17 -4.03
C LEU A 210 6.34 9.44 -5.31
N PHE A 211 5.43 10.06 -6.07
CA PHE A 211 4.86 9.52 -7.29
C PHE A 211 4.63 10.67 -8.28
N SER A 212 4.93 10.44 -9.55
CA SER A 212 4.59 11.36 -10.64
C SER A 212 3.16 11.17 -11.15
N HIS A 213 2.61 9.96 -11.05
CA HIS A 213 1.25 9.67 -11.49
C HIS A 213 0.55 8.65 -10.60
N ILE A 214 -0.75 8.87 -10.35
CA ILE A 214 -1.60 8.01 -9.52
C ILE A 214 -2.98 7.93 -10.16
N ALA A 215 -3.44 6.71 -10.42
CA ALA A 215 -4.78 6.44 -10.94
C ALA A 215 -5.45 5.30 -10.15
N ALA A 216 -6.77 5.25 -10.22
CA ALA A 216 -7.58 4.19 -9.66
C ALA A 216 -8.85 4.03 -10.50
N SER A 217 -9.48 2.85 -10.48
CA SER A 217 -10.62 2.55 -11.35
C SER A 217 -11.80 3.51 -11.19
N ASN A 218 -12.07 3.96 -9.97
CA ASN A 218 -13.20 4.83 -9.66
C ASN A 218 -12.74 6.15 -9.07
N ALA A 219 -13.47 7.23 -9.38
CA ALA A 219 -13.27 8.52 -8.74
C ALA A 219 -13.40 8.42 -7.22
N VAL A 220 -12.48 9.05 -6.49
CA VAL A 220 -12.51 9.07 -5.02
C VAL A 220 -13.58 10.04 -4.54
N ARG A 221 -14.48 9.54 -3.69
CA ARG A 221 -15.50 10.35 -3.02
C ARG A 221 -14.86 11.18 -1.91
N THR A 222 -14.88 12.50 -2.06
CA THR A 222 -14.26 13.46 -1.13
C THR A 222 -15.27 14.11 -0.17
N HIS A 223 -16.57 14.06 -0.48
CA HIS A 223 -17.61 14.69 0.34
C HIS A 223 -17.99 13.86 1.56
N ARG A 224 -18.06 14.52 2.72
CA ARG A 224 -18.83 14.04 3.87
C ARG A 224 -20.30 14.34 3.61
N SER A 225 -21.07 13.36 3.16
CA SER A 225 -22.53 13.44 3.23
C SER A 225 -22.95 12.89 4.60
N PRO A 226 -23.47 13.71 5.54
CA PRO A 226 -24.01 13.22 6.82
C PRO A 226 -25.05 12.11 6.61
N MET A 227 -25.85 12.24 5.55
CA MET A 227 -26.82 11.23 5.10
C MET A 227 -26.20 9.88 4.76
N GLN A 228 -25.00 9.86 4.16
CA GLN A 228 -24.31 8.61 3.80
C GLN A 228 -23.94 7.82 5.06
N ARG A 229 -23.59 8.49 6.16
CA ARG A 229 -23.32 7.81 7.45
C ARG A 229 -24.57 7.13 7.99
N PHE A 230 -25.72 7.80 7.94
CA PHE A 230 -27.01 7.22 8.34
C PHE A 230 -27.40 6.04 7.45
N LYS A 231 -27.27 6.19 6.12
CA LYS A 231 -27.54 5.11 5.16
C LYS A 231 -26.62 3.90 5.37
N ASN A 232 -25.32 4.11 5.60
CA ASN A 232 -24.36 3.03 5.84
C ASN A 232 -24.56 2.34 7.20
N ALA A 233 -24.93 3.10 8.24
CA ALA A 233 -25.26 2.54 9.55
C ALA A 233 -26.54 1.68 9.47
N ALA A 234 -27.58 2.18 8.81
CA ALA A 234 -28.82 1.44 8.57
C ALA A 234 -28.59 0.16 7.75
N ALA A 235 -27.78 0.24 6.69
CA ALA A 235 -27.41 -0.93 5.87
C ALA A 235 -26.64 -1.99 6.67
N ASN A 236 -25.72 -1.60 7.56
CA ASN A 236 -25.00 -2.53 8.42
C ASN A 236 -25.90 -3.19 9.48
N ILE A 237 -26.87 -2.47 10.02
CA ILE A 237 -27.88 -3.03 10.94
C ILE A 237 -28.75 -4.06 10.21
N LYS A 238 -29.20 -3.74 8.99
CA LYS A 238 -29.99 -4.65 8.16
C LYS A 238 -29.22 -5.93 7.79
N ARG A 239 -27.92 -5.81 7.46
CA ARG A 239 -27.03 -6.96 7.20
C ARG A 239 -26.79 -7.83 8.44
N LYS A 240 -26.63 -7.23 9.63
CA LYS A 240 -26.51 -7.99 10.89
C LYS A 240 -27.78 -8.78 11.19
N LYS A 241 -28.95 -8.19 10.97
CA LYS A 241 -30.23 -8.89 11.12
C LYS A 241 -30.37 -10.04 10.13
N LEU A 242 -30.00 -9.82 8.87
CA LEU A 242 -30.05 -10.85 7.84
C LEU A 242 -29.13 -12.05 8.13
N ALA A 243 -27.91 -11.78 8.62
CA ALA A 243 -26.95 -12.82 8.99
C ALA A 243 -27.33 -13.60 10.27
N LEU A 244 -28.24 -13.06 11.08
CA LEU A 244 -28.79 -13.71 12.27
C LEU A 244 -30.12 -14.43 11.98
N SER A 245 -30.70 -14.26 10.79
CA SER A 245 -32.00 -14.83 10.41
C SER A 245 -31.90 -15.96 9.38
N THR A 246 -30.70 -16.37 8.97
CA THR A 246 -30.51 -17.56 8.13
C THR A 246 -30.48 -18.79 9.04
N PRO A 247 -31.45 -19.72 8.97
CA PRO A 247 -31.34 -21.01 9.65
C PRO A 247 -30.28 -21.88 8.94
N CYS A 248 -29.61 -22.75 9.70
CA CYS A 248 -28.85 -23.87 9.15
C CYS A 248 -29.73 -24.78 8.31
#